data_AF-A0A257E7A8-F1
#
_entry.id   AF-A0A257E7A8-F1
#
_cell.length_a   1.000
_cell.length_b   1.000
_cell.length_c   1.000
_cell.angle_alpha   90.00
_cell.angle_beta   90.00
_cell.angle_gamma   90.00
#
_symmetry.space_group_name_H-M   'P 1'
#
loop_
_entity.id
_entity.type
_entity.pdbx_description
1 polymer ?
#
loop_
_entity_poly.entity_id
_entity_poly.type
_entity_poly.pdbx_seq_one_letter_code
_entity_poly.pdbx_strand_id
1 'polypeptide(L)' 'LIQSAKLNGHDPYAYLKDVMEKLPTWPNRRIQELLPHRWQLTGQRIG' A
#
# COMPACT_ATOMS: atom_id res chain seq x y z
N LEU A 1 10.43 4.28 0.81
CA LEU A 1 8.97 4.09 1.06
C LEU A 1 8.19 5.38 0.83
N ILE A 2 8.38 6.45 1.62
CA ILE A 2 7.65 7.73 1.43
C ILE A 2 7.87 8.33 0.03
N GLN A 3 9.13 8.50 -0.40
CA GLN A 3 9.45 9.00 -1.74
C GLN A 3 8.89 8.10 -2.83
N SER A 4 8.98 6.78 -2.64
CA SER A 4 8.45 5.78 -3.56
C SER A 4 6.93 5.88 -3.72
N ALA A 5 6.19 6.12 -2.62
CA ALA A 5 4.74 6.34 -2.67
C ALA A 5 4.40 7.61 -3.46
N LYS A 6 5.10 8.72 -3.21
CA LYS A 6 4.91 9.98 -3.97
C LYS A 6 5.17 9.78 -5.47
N LEU A 7 6.25 9.10 -5.83
CA LEU A 7 6.60 8.82 -7.23
C LEU A 7 5.55 7.94 -7.95
N ASN A 8 4.80 7.14 -7.20
CA ASN A 8 3.70 6.33 -7.73
C ASN A 8 2.32 7.02 -7.61
N GLY A 9 2.29 8.32 -7.29
CA GLY A 9 1.06 9.11 -7.20
C GLY A 9 0.20 8.82 -5.97
N HIS A 10 0.77 8.17 -4.96
CA HIS A 10 0.06 7.82 -3.73
C HIS A 10 0.21 8.88 -2.66
N ASP A 11 -0.85 9.08 -1.88
CA ASP A 11 -0.72 9.76 -0.60
C ASP A 11 0.21 8.95 0.31
N PRO A 12 1.35 9.52 0.76
CA PRO A 12 2.36 8.74 1.49
C PRO A 12 1.86 8.25 2.85
N TYR A 13 0.96 9.00 3.48
CA TYR A 13 0.44 8.65 4.80
C TYR A 13 -0.55 7.50 4.70
N ALA A 14 -1.48 7.54 3.73
CA ALA A 14 -2.41 6.47 3.43
C ALA A 14 -1.68 5.17 3.07
N TYR A 15 -0.63 5.26 2.23
CA TYR A 15 0.20 4.10 1.88
C TYR A 15 0.86 3.47 3.10
N LEU A 16 1.55 4.26 3.92
CA LEU A 16 2.23 3.76 5.12
C LEU A 16 1.24 3.15 6.12
N LYS A 17 0.11 3.81 6.35
CA LYS A 17 -0.93 3.31 7.25
C LYS A 17 -1.44 1.93 6.82
N ASP A 18 -1.87 1.81 5.57
CA ASP A 18 -2.42 0.54 5.04
C ASP A 18 -1.37 -0.58 5.04
N VAL A 19 -0.11 -0.27 4.70
CA VAL A 19 0.98 -1.24 4.75
C VAL A 19 1.26 -1.70 6.18
N MET A 20 1.32 -0.78 7.15
CA MET A 20 1.55 -1.13 8.55
C MET A 20 0.41 -1.94 9.16
N GLU A 21 -0.83 -1.66 8.79
CA GLU A 21 -2.00 -2.44 9.22
C GLU A 21 -1.99 -3.86 8.65
N LYS A 22 -1.53 -4.04 7.40
CA LYS A 22 -1.49 -5.36 6.73
C LYS A 22 -0.29 -6.22 7.13
N LEU A 23 0.90 -5.63 7.31
CA LEU A 23 2.16 -6.36 7.52
C LEU A 23 2.11 -7.50 8.57
N PRO A 24 1.45 -7.35 9.74
CA PRO A 24 1.42 -8.42 10.74
C PRO A 24 0.66 -9.69 10.29
N THR A 25 -0.29 -9.55 9.36
CA THR A 25 -1.19 -10.64 8.94
C THR A 25 -1.05 -10.99 7.46
N TRP A 26 -0.32 -10.17 6.69
CA TRP A 26 -0.19 -10.34 5.25
C TRP A 26 0.69 -11.55 4.91
N PRO A 27 0.22 -12.47 4.04
CA PRO A 27 1.04 -13.61 3.65
C PRO A 27 2.34 -13.16 2.95
N ASN A 28 3.50 -13.70 3.36
CA ASN A 28 4.80 -13.38 2.75
C ASN A 28 4.80 -13.51 1.22
N ARG A 29 4.12 -14.53 0.69
CA ARG A 29 4.00 -14.77 -0.77
C ARG A 29 3.32 -13.61 -1.53
N ARG A 30 2.57 -12.75 -0.82
CA ARG A 30 1.81 -11.61 -1.36
C ARG A 30 2.42 -10.26 -0.99
N ILE A 31 3.59 -10.22 -0.33
CA ILE A 31 4.22 -8.97 0.12
C ILE A 31 4.44 -7.97 -1.03
N GLN A 32 4.63 -8.48 -2.25
CA GLN A 32 4.79 -7.66 -3.45
C GLN A 32 3.57 -6.78 -3.76
N GLU A 33 2.36 -7.17 -3.33
CA GLU A 33 1.14 -6.38 -3.50
C GLU A 33 1.13 -5.11 -2.63
N LEU A 34 1.96 -5.08 -1.58
CA LEU A 34 2.14 -3.92 -0.72
C LEU A 34 3.19 -2.93 -1.28
N LEU A 35 3.84 -3.24 -2.40
CA LEU A 35 4.84 -2.35 -3.00
C LEU A 35 4.16 -1.13 -3.64
N PRO A 36 4.78 0.06 -3.60
CA PRO A 36 4.14 1.30 -4.05
C PRO A 36 3.63 1.28 -5.49
N HIS A 37 4.23 0.53 -6.40
CA HIS A 37 3.80 0.46 -7.81
C HIS A 37 2.70 -0.58 -8.06
N ARG A 38 2.34 -1.38 -7.06
CA ARG A 38 1.26 -2.39 -7.09
C ARG A 38 0.19 -2.12 -6.05
N TRP A 39 0.38 -1.08 -5.24
CA TRP A 39 -0.48 -0.80 -4.12
C TRP A 39 -1.85 -0.36 -4.62
N GLN A 40 -2.88 -1.03 -4.11
CA GLN A 40 -4.27 -0.69 -4.36
C GLN A 40 -4.94 -0.42 -3.02
N LEU A 41 -5.51 0.78 -2.90
CA LEU A 41 -6.26 1.20 -1.73
C LEU A 41 -7.44 0.24 -1.54
N THR A 42 -7.29 -0.71 -0.63
CA THR A 42 -8.29 -1.73 -0.35
C THR A 42 -9.38 -1.08 0.50
N GLY A 43 -10.35 -0.45 -0.16
CA GLY A 43 -11.42 0.27 0.54
C GLY A 43 -12.11 1.37 -0.27
N GLN A 44 -11.60 1.71 -1.46
CA GLN A 44 -12.23 2.72 -2.31
C GLN A 44 -12.64 2.12 -3.66
N ARG A 45 -13.53 1.13 -3.60
CA ARG A 45 -14.45 0.88 -4.71
C ARG A 45 -15.51 1.97 -4.65
N ILE A 46 -15.26 3.06 -5.36
CA ILE A 46 -16.31 4.00 -5.77
C ILE A 46 -17.41 3.19 -6.48
N GLY A 47 -18.63 3.31 -5.96
CA GLY A 47 -19.83 3.01 -6.72
C GLY A 47 -20.02 4.01 -7.85
#